data_AF-A0A956WJH1-F1
#
_entry.id   AF-A0A956WJH1-F1
#
_cell.length_a   1.000
_cell.length_b   1.000
_cell.length_c   1.000
_cell.angle_alpha   90.00
_cell.angle_beta   90.00
_cell.angle_gamma   90.00
#
_symmetry.space_group_name_H-M   'P 1'
#
loop_
_entity.id
_entity.type
_entity.pdbx_description
1 polymer ?
#
loop_
_entity_poly.entity_id
_entity_poly.type
_entity_poly.pdbx_seq_one_letter_code
_entity_poly.pdbx_strand_id
1 'polypeptide(L)'
;MASPATVTETTTEQATVAGSAACPYRHDNPRLLDLADPHFHDTSLEVFASLRAQCPVARITFRNDQEEEEPQPRGPFFGAAYLVTRYDDSAEALLDTRISVDPQRAMTPEQLAQAPAPPARARIFQRNLLGVEPPDHTRLRKLVQPSFTNRQMEAFRPRIQAIVDHFLDQAEAAAAARGETAPNRTMDLVSAFAFPV
;
A
#
# COMPACT_ATOMS: atom_id res chain seq x y z
N MET A 1 -30.27 -32.26 -40.50
CA MET A 1 -29.73 -31.38 -41.55
C MET A 1 -29.18 -30.15 -40.86
N ALA A 2 -27.86 -30.09 -40.70
CA ALA A 2 -27.18 -29.01 -40.00
C ALA A 2 -26.98 -27.83 -40.95
N SER A 3 -27.38 -26.63 -40.51
CA SER A 3 -27.15 -25.37 -41.21
C SER A 3 -25.76 -24.83 -40.85
N PRO A 4 -24.92 -24.36 -41.78
CA PRO A 4 -23.61 -23.84 -41.45
C PRO A 4 -23.72 -22.40 -40.96
N ALA A 5 -23.11 -22.11 -39.81
CA ALA A 5 -22.96 -20.76 -39.29
C ALA A 5 -21.84 -20.04 -40.04
N THR A 6 -22.17 -18.91 -40.66
CA THR A 6 -21.24 -17.98 -41.32
C THR A 6 -20.37 -17.29 -40.27
N VAL A 7 -19.06 -17.45 -40.36
CA VAL A 7 -18.08 -16.71 -39.56
C VAL A 7 -17.84 -15.37 -40.24
N THR A 8 -18.28 -14.27 -39.62
CA THR A 8 -17.88 -12.93 -40.01
C THR A 8 -16.53 -12.60 -39.38
N GLU A 9 -15.50 -12.42 -40.20
CA GLU A 9 -14.20 -11.87 -39.80
C GLU A 9 -14.38 -10.44 -39.32
N THR A 10 -14.20 -10.21 -38.02
CA THR A 10 -14.08 -8.86 -37.46
C THR A 10 -12.65 -8.38 -37.74
N THR A 11 -12.51 -7.46 -38.67
CA THR A 11 -11.27 -6.73 -38.93
C THR A 11 -10.82 -6.02 -37.66
N THR A 12 -9.70 -6.47 -37.08
CA THR A 12 -9.01 -5.77 -35.98
C THR A 12 -8.46 -4.45 -36.52
N GLU A 13 -9.19 -3.37 -36.28
CA GLU A 13 -8.71 -2.01 -36.47
C GLU A 13 -7.57 -1.76 -35.47
N GLN A 14 -6.35 -1.63 -35.99
CA GLN A 14 -5.16 -1.30 -35.21
C GLN A 14 -5.34 0.09 -34.60
N ALA A 15 -5.69 0.13 -33.31
CA ALA A 15 -5.60 1.35 -32.52
C ALA A 15 -4.12 1.79 -32.49
N THR A 16 -3.82 2.84 -33.24
CA THR A 16 -2.56 3.57 -33.18
C THR A 16 -2.33 4.04 -31.75
N VAL A 17 -1.33 3.46 -31.07
CA VAL A 17 -0.84 3.96 -29.79
C VAL A 17 -0.25 5.34 -30.05
N ALA A 18 -1.01 6.38 -29.74
CA ALA A 18 -0.50 7.74 -29.66
C ALA A 18 0.72 7.73 -28.73
N GLY A 19 1.86 8.18 -29.25
CA GLY A 19 3.13 8.14 -28.54
C GLY A 19 3.00 8.80 -27.18
N SER A 20 3.09 7.99 -26.13
CA SER A 20 3.29 8.46 -24.76
C SER A 20 4.51 9.37 -24.77
N ALA A 21 4.33 10.66 -24.47
CA ALA A 21 5.45 11.54 -24.18
C ALA A 21 6.30 10.84 -23.12
N ALA A 22 7.59 10.66 -23.42
CA ALA A 22 8.43 9.81 -22.59
C ALA A 22 8.44 10.31 -21.14
N CYS A 23 8.33 9.40 -20.16
CA CYS A 23 8.19 9.77 -18.76
C CYS A 23 9.27 10.80 -18.35
N PRO A 24 8.88 11.95 -17.75
CA PRO A 24 9.81 13.00 -17.36
C PRO A 24 10.53 12.71 -16.03
N TYR A 25 10.04 11.73 -15.26
CA TYR A 25 10.55 11.38 -13.93
C TYR A 25 11.44 10.14 -13.98
N ARG A 26 12.72 10.36 -14.31
CA ARG A 26 13.74 9.32 -14.52
C ARG A 26 14.80 9.34 -13.43
N HIS A 27 15.78 8.44 -13.52
CA HIS A 27 16.84 8.32 -12.51
C HIS A 27 17.59 9.64 -12.25
N ASP A 28 17.80 10.44 -13.29
CA ASP A 28 18.46 11.75 -13.28
C ASP A 28 17.54 12.92 -12.92
N ASN A 29 16.23 12.72 -12.93
CA ASN A 29 15.23 13.74 -12.61
C ASN A 29 14.05 13.14 -11.82
N PRO A 30 14.26 12.73 -10.54
CA PRO A 30 13.21 12.14 -9.73
C PRO A 30 12.15 13.18 -9.34
N ARG A 31 10.88 12.75 -9.27
CA ARG A 31 9.83 13.57 -8.66
C ARG A 31 9.97 13.57 -7.14
N LEU A 32 10.03 14.75 -6.52
CA LEU A 32 9.97 14.87 -5.07
C LEU A 32 8.54 14.59 -4.57
N LEU A 33 8.40 13.66 -3.62
CA LEU A 33 7.21 13.47 -2.81
C LEU A 33 7.51 13.97 -1.40
N ASP A 34 6.88 15.08 -1.04
CA ASP A 34 7.02 15.67 0.28
C ASP A 34 6.01 15.07 1.25
N LEU A 35 6.39 13.99 1.93
CA LEU A 35 5.53 13.36 2.94
C LEU A 35 5.38 14.19 4.22
N ALA A 36 6.18 15.25 4.38
CA ALA A 36 6.11 16.16 5.51
C ALA A 36 5.27 17.41 5.21
N ASP A 37 4.81 17.58 3.97
CA ASP A 37 3.75 18.55 3.66
C ASP A 37 2.47 18.13 4.40
N PRO A 38 1.90 18.96 5.29
CA PRO A 38 0.67 18.65 6.00
C PRO A 38 -0.52 18.39 5.08
N HIS A 39 -0.47 18.86 3.82
CA HIS A 39 -1.50 18.65 2.82
C HIS A 39 -1.21 17.50 1.85
N PHE A 40 -0.11 16.76 2.06
CA PHE A 40 0.22 15.62 1.19
C PHE A 40 -0.92 14.62 1.14
N HIS A 41 -1.52 14.28 2.28
CA HIS A 41 -2.61 13.32 2.32
C HIS A 41 -3.83 13.79 1.54
N ASP A 42 -4.18 15.07 1.63
CA ASP A 42 -5.33 15.67 0.95
C ASP A 42 -5.17 15.64 -0.59
N THR A 43 -3.94 15.77 -1.08
CA THR A 43 -3.64 15.94 -2.51
C THR A 43 -3.02 14.69 -3.17
N SER A 44 -2.60 13.70 -2.37
CA SER A 44 -1.85 12.52 -2.83
C SER A 44 -2.58 11.74 -3.93
N LEU A 45 -3.91 11.64 -3.88
CA LEU A 45 -4.68 10.91 -4.88
C LEU A 45 -4.64 11.59 -6.25
N GLU A 46 -4.63 12.92 -6.29
CA GLU A 46 -4.48 13.71 -7.52
C GLU A 46 -3.07 13.57 -8.08
N VAL A 47 -2.06 13.61 -7.20
CA VAL A 47 -0.65 13.33 -7.52
C VAL A 47 -0.53 11.96 -8.20
N PHE A 48 -1.15 10.92 -7.64
CA PHE A 48 -1.11 9.56 -8.21
C PHE A 48 -1.91 9.46 -9.52
N ALA A 49 -3.05 10.15 -9.63
CA ALA A 49 -3.83 10.18 -10.87
C ALA A 49 -3.05 10.81 -12.02
N SER A 50 -2.36 11.92 -11.76
CA SER A 50 -1.49 12.57 -12.75
C SER A 50 -0.35 11.66 -13.19
N LEU A 51 0.30 10.95 -12.26
CA LEU A 51 1.34 9.96 -12.59
C LEU A 51 0.79 8.82 -13.43
N ARG A 52 -0.35 8.21 -13.05
CA ARG A 52 -0.96 7.13 -13.85
C ARG A 52 -1.18 7.51 -15.32
N ALA A 53 -1.56 8.76 -15.56
CA ALA A 53 -1.85 9.28 -16.90
C ALA A 53 -0.58 9.56 -17.70
N GLN A 54 0.45 10.14 -17.08
CA GLN A 54 1.62 10.70 -17.78
C GLN A 54 2.90 9.88 -17.63
N CYS A 55 3.11 9.30 -16.45
CA CYS A 55 4.27 8.47 -16.13
C CYS A 55 3.89 7.44 -15.04
N PRO A 56 3.34 6.28 -15.44
CA PRO A 56 2.77 5.33 -14.50
C PRO A 56 3.81 4.63 -13.61
N VAL A 57 5.06 4.59 -14.07
CA VAL A 57 6.24 4.14 -13.32
C VAL A 57 7.23 5.31 -13.27
N ALA A 58 7.19 6.06 -12.19
CA ALA A 58 7.98 7.28 -12.02
C ALA A 58 9.11 7.09 -11.02
N ARG A 59 10.30 7.61 -11.32
CA ARG A 59 11.33 7.78 -10.30
C ARG A 59 10.87 8.84 -9.30
N ILE A 60 10.91 8.50 -8.02
CA ILE A 60 10.57 9.43 -6.93
C ILE A 60 11.74 9.56 -5.95
N THR A 61 11.75 10.66 -5.22
CA THR A 61 12.55 10.84 -4.01
C THR A 61 11.67 11.42 -2.91
N PHE A 62 12.07 11.27 -1.66
CA PHE A 62 11.34 11.83 -0.52
C PHE A 62 12.09 13.04 0.03
N ARG A 63 11.35 14.02 0.57
CA ARG A 63 11.99 15.06 1.39
C ARG A 63 12.44 14.44 2.70
N ASN A 64 13.69 14.70 3.10
CA ASN A 64 14.15 14.40 4.45
C ASN A 64 13.72 15.52 5.40
N ASP A 65 13.34 15.17 6.62
CA ASP A 65 12.94 16.13 7.67
C ASP A 65 14.16 16.84 8.30
N GLN A 66 15.34 16.74 7.70
CA GLN A 66 16.56 17.39 8.18
C GLN A 66 16.81 18.62 7.30
N GLU A 67 16.94 19.78 7.95
CA GLU A 67 17.31 21.08 7.38
C GLU A 67 18.75 21.07 6.85
N GLU A 68 19.07 20.20 5.92
CA GLU A 68 20.37 20.14 5.28
C GLU A 68 20.27 20.72 3.86
N GLU A 69 21.30 21.48 3.47
CA GLU A 69 21.40 22.21 2.19
C GLU A 69 21.25 21.30 0.95
N GLU A 70 21.49 19.99 1.12
CA GLU A 70 21.30 18.98 0.09
C GLU A 70 20.34 17.88 0.57
N PRO A 71 19.37 17.45 -0.25
CA PRO A 71 18.45 16.38 0.11
C PRO A 71 19.21 15.06 0.27
N GLN A 72 19.48 14.66 1.51
CA GLN A 72 19.95 13.30 1.77
C GLN A 72 18.82 12.29 1.50
N PRO A 73 19.11 11.03 1.16
CA PRO A 73 18.12 9.95 1.19
C PRO A 73 17.67 9.68 2.65
N ARG A 74 16.39 9.34 2.89
CA ARG A 74 15.90 8.97 4.25
C ARG A 74 16.47 7.58 4.60
N GLY A 75 17.69 7.56 5.10
CA GLY A 75 18.42 6.33 5.41
C GLY A 75 18.67 5.42 4.18
N PRO A 76 19.24 4.22 4.37
CA PRO A 76 19.59 3.32 3.28
C PRO A 76 18.37 2.73 2.52
N PHE A 77 17.14 2.97 3.00
CA PHE A 77 15.92 2.35 2.47
C PHE A 77 14.93 3.33 1.84
N PHE A 78 14.92 4.61 2.23
CA PHE A 78 13.99 5.60 1.69
C PHE A 78 14.72 6.75 0.99
N GLY A 79 15.75 6.40 0.22
CA GLY A 79 16.27 7.27 -0.82
C GLY A 79 15.33 7.33 -2.01
N ALA A 80 15.89 7.46 -3.21
CA ALA A 80 15.08 7.47 -4.40
C ALA A 80 14.46 6.08 -4.66
N ALA A 81 13.15 6.04 -4.93
CA ALA A 81 12.36 4.84 -5.21
C ALA A 81 11.68 4.90 -6.60
N TYR A 82 10.99 3.83 -7.00
CA TYR A 82 10.06 3.88 -8.14
C TYR A 82 8.64 3.81 -7.60
N LEU A 83 7.79 4.73 -8.03
CA LEU A 83 6.36 4.72 -7.74
C LEU A 83 5.61 4.15 -8.94
N VAL A 84 5.01 2.99 -8.71
CA VAL A 84 4.15 2.29 -9.68
C VAL A 84 2.70 2.59 -9.34
N THR A 85 1.97 3.16 -10.29
CA THR A 85 0.64 3.73 -10.01
C THR A 85 -0.51 3.07 -10.75
N ARG A 86 -0.26 2.34 -11.83
CA ARG A 86 -1.29 1.54 -12.52
C ARG A 86 -1.45 0.19 -11.85
N TYR A 87 -2.69 -0.29 -11.80
CA TYR A 87 -3.02 -1.54 -11.14
C TYR A 87 -2.25 -2.73 -11.73
N ASP A 88 -2.26 -2.89 -13.06
CA ASP A 88 -1.61 -4.02 -13.73
C ASP A 88 -0.09 -4.03 -13.48
N ASP A 89 0.56 -2.87 -13.61
CA ASP A 89 2.00 -2.70 -13.32
C ASP A 89 2.31 -3.03 -11.85
N SER A 90 1.46 -2.59 -10.91
CA SER A 90 1.63 -2.90 -9.48
C SER A 90 1.44 -4.37 -9.18
N ALA A 91 0.44 -5.01 -9.79
CA ALA A 91 0.17 -6.43 -9.61
C ALA A 91 1.31 -7.30 -10.18
N GLU A 92 1.82 -6.94 -11.36
CA GLU A 92 3.00 -7.59 -11.95
C GLU A 92 4.24 -7.43 -11.06
N ALA A 93 4.52 -6.21 -10.62
CA ALA A 93 5.67 -5.92 -9.74
C ALA A 93 5.60 -6.69 -8.41
N LEU A 94 4.42 -6.79 -7.79
CA LEU A 94 4.24 -7.52 -6.53
C LEU A 94 4.42 -9.04 -6.67
N LEU A 95 4.35 -9.58 -7.89
CA LEU A 95 4.56 -11.00 -8.18
C LEU A 95 5.96 -11.29 -8.74
N ASP A 96 6.73 -10.27 -9.06
CA ASP A 96 8.06 -10.40 -9.66
C ASP A 96 9.13 -10.75 -8.63
N THR A 97 9.75 -11.93 -8.79
CA THR A 97 10.79 -12.43 -7.87
C THR A 97 12.12 -11.66 -7.96
N ARG A 98 12.27 -10.76 -8.94
CA ARG A 98 13.39 -9.82 -9.01
C ARG A 98 13.26 -8.70 -7.98
N ILE A 99 12.05 -8.42 -7.50
CA ILE A 99 11.77 -7.44 -6.46
C ILE A 99 11.79 -8.17 -5.11
N SER A 100 12.69 -7.74 -4.22
CA SER A 100 12.98 -8.41 -2.95
C SER A 100 12.54 -7.55 -1.77
N VAL A 101 11.93 -8.16 -0.76
CA VAL A 101 11.67 -7.48 0.53
C VAL A 101 12.93 -7.34 1.38
N ASP A 102 13.98 -8.10 1.07
CA ASP A 102 15.31 -7.94 1.66
C ASP A 102 16.06 -6.82 0.92
N PRO A 103 16.24 -5.64 1.55
CA PRO A 103 16.89 -4.51 0.91
C PRO A 103 18.40 -4.70 0.76
N GLN A 104 19.02 -5.64 1.48
CA GLN A 104 20.44 -5.96 1.32
C GLN A 104 20.74 -6.52 -0.08
N ARG A 105 19.75 -7.13 -0.75
CA ARG A 105 19.89 -7.61 -2.13
C ARG A 105 20.06 -6.50 -3.17
N ALA A 106 19.65 -5.27 -2.83
CA ALA A 106 19.81 -4.12 -3.71
C ALA A 106 21.13 -3.35 -3.47
N MET A 107 21.96 -3.79 -2.51
CA MET A 107 23.19 -3.12 -2.12
C MET A 107 24.42 -3.67 -2.85
N THR A 108 25.39 -2.80 -3.12
CA THR A 108 26.72 -3.22 -3.59
C THR A 108 27.51 -3.89 -2.45
N PRO A 109 28.56 -4.68 -2.75
CA PRO A 109 29.42 -5.25 -1.72
C PRO A 109 30.03 -4.20 -0.77
N GLU A 110 30.37 -3.03 -1.30
CA GLU A 110 30.90 -1.90 -0.52
C GLU A 110 29.84 -1.32 0.42
N GLN A 111 28.60 -1.14 -0.07
CA GLN A 111 27.47 -0.68 0.74
C GLN A 111 27.14 -1.68 1.85
N LEU A 112 27.19 -2.98 1.57
CA LEU A 112 26.98 -4.03 2.57
C LEU A 112 28.06 -4.02 3.65
N ALA A 113 29.33 -3.81 3.26
CA ALA A 113 30.44 -3.73 4.21
C ALA A 113 30.35 -2.51 5.13
N GLN A 114 29.74 -1.42 4.64
CA GLN A 114 29.54 -0.17 5.40
C GLN A 114 28.20 -0.13 6.15
N ALA A 115 27.29 -1.09 5.90
CA ALA A 115 25.98 -1.10 6.51
C ALA A 115 26.10 -1.32 8.04
N PRO A 116 25.55 -0.43 8.87
CA PRO A 116 25.60 -0.60 10.32
C PRO A 116 24.85 -1.86 10.73
N ALA A 117 25.39 -2.60 11.69
CA ALA A 117 24.68 -3.74 12.25
C ALA A 117 23.35 -3.26 12.86
N PRO A 118 22.21 -3.91 12.54
CA PRO A 118 20.93 -3.49 13.07
C PRO A 118 20.94 -3.63 14.60
N PRO A 119 20.37 -2.66 15.34
CA PRO A 119 20.22 -2.76 16.78
C PRO A 119 19.55 -4.09 17.17
N ALA A 120 19.96 -4.70 18.28
CA ALA A 120 19.43 -6.01 18.70
C ALA A 120 17.89 -6.05 18.77
N ARG A 121 17.27 -4.95 19.21
CA ARG A 121 15.80 -4.77 19.23
C ARG A 121 15.16 -4.74 17.84
N ALA A 122 15.85 -4.22 16.83
CA ALA A 122 15.35 -4.14 15.46
C ALA A 122 15.37 -5.51 14.76
N ARG A 123 16.23 -6.44 15.20
CA ARG A 123 16.32 -7.79 14.62
C ARG A 123 15.02 -8.60 14.74
N ILE A 124 14.24 -8.37 15.79
CA ILE A 124 12.93 -9.03 15.98
C ILE A 124 11.93 -8.55 14.93
N PHE A 125 11.96 -7.26 14.59
CA PHE A 125 11.11 -6.68 13.55
C PHE A 125 11.59 -7.02 12.13
N GLN A 126 12.86 -7.38 11.94
CA GLN A 126 13.39 -7.78 10.63
C GLN A 126 13.05 -9.23 10.25
N ARG A 127 12.89 -10.13 11.23
CA ARG A 127 12.59 -11.55 10.99
C ARG A 127 11.14 -11.91 11.30
N ASN A 128 10.22 -11.20 10.65
CA ASN A 128 8.79 -11.51 10.70
C ASN A 128 8.27 -11.91 9.32
N LEU A 129 7.00 -12.33 9.22
CA LEU A 129 6.39 -12.82 7.98
C LEU A 129 6.50 -11.85 6.79
N LEU A 130 6.51 -10.53 7.03
CA LEU A 130 6.60 -9.51 5.99
C LEU A 130 8.05 -9.17 5.58
N GLY A 131 9.03 -9.54 6.41
CA GLY A 131 10.44 -9.15 6.24
C GLY A 131 11.36 -10.27 5.76
N VAL A 132 10.81 -11.43 5.41
CA VAL A 132 11.60 -12.59 4.95
C VAL A 132 11.06 -13.12 3.62
N GLU A 133 11.94 -13.77 2.85
CA GLU A 133 11.62 -14.42 1.59
C GLU A 133 11.49 -15.95 1.77
N PRO A 134 10.99 -16.71 0.78
CA PRO A 134 11.10 -18.17 0.78
C PRO A 134 12.55 -18.64 0.96
N PRO A 135 12.79 -19.76 1.67
CA PRO A 135 11.79 -20.69 2.22
C PRO A 135 11.22 -20.28 3.59
N ASP A 136 11.83 -19.31 4.28
CA ASP A 136 11.43 -18.91 5.63
C ASP A 136 10.03 -18.29 5.65
N HIS A 137 9.71 -17.45 4.66
CA HIS A 137 8.35 -16.92 4.49
C HIS A 137 7.31 -18.05 4.41
N THR A 138 7.55 -19.06 3.57
CA THR A 138 6.64 -20.20 3.41
C THR A 138 6.49 -20.98 4.71
N ARG A 139 7.58 -21.16 5.48
CA ARG A 139 7.55 -21.83 6.78
C ARG A 139 6.74 -21.04 7.81
N LEU A 140 6.98 -19.74 7.94
CA LEU A 140 6.26 -18.87 8.87
C LEU A 140 4.77 -18.76 8.51
N ARG A 141 4.44 -18.61 7.22
CA ARG A 141 3.06 -18.54 6.74
C ARG A 141 2.27 -19.78 7.11
N LYS A 142 2.87 -20.97 6.95
CA LYS A 142 2.25 -22.27 7.31
C LYS A 142 1.89 -22.36 8.80
N LEU A 143 2.64 -21.70 9.68
CA LEU A 143 2.37 -21.72 11.12
C LEU A 143 1.17 -20.84 11.49
N VAL A 144 0.97 -19.70 10.83
CA VAL A 144 -0.09 -18.74 11.17
C VAL A 144 -1.39 -18.95 10.40
N GLN A 145 -1.31 -19.45 9.17
CA GLN A 145 -2.45 -19.60 8.25
C GLN A 145 -3.66 -20.37 8.84
N PRO A 146 -3.50 -21.42 9.68
CA PRO A 146 -4.65 -22.14 10.25
C PRO A 146 -5.60 -21.25 11.08
N SER A 147 -5.09 -20.17 11.69
CA SER A 147 -5.88 -19.21 12.46
C SER A 147 -6.69 -18.25 11.60
N PHE A 148 -6.37 -18.14 10.31
CA PHE A 148 -6.99 -17.20 9.35
C PHE A 148 -7.82 -17.91 8.27
N THR A 149 -8.38 -19.08 8.59
CA THR A 149 -9.28 -19.80 7.68
C THR A 149 -10.69 -19.20 7.71
N ASN A 150 -11.48 -19.37 6.64
CA ASN A 150 -12.87 -18.92 6.58
C ASN A 150 -13.69 -19.36 7.80
N ARG A 151 -13.52 -20.61 8.24
CA ARG A 151 -14.20 -21.15 9.42
C ARG A 151 -13.81 -20.42 10.72
N GLN A 152 -12.52 -20.10 10.89
CA GLN A 152 -12.06 -19.36 12.07
C GLN A 152 -12.55 -17.90 12.02
N MET A 153 -12.50 -17.25 10.86
CA MET A 153 -13.04 -15.90 10.69
C MET A 153 -14.54 -15.83 10.98
N GLU A 154 -15.31 -16.82 10.53
CA GLU A 154 -16.75 -16.88 10.80
C GLU A 154 -17.05 -17.11 12.29
N ALA A 155 -16.19 -17.85 13.00
CA ALA A 155 -16.32 -18.01 14.45
C ALA A 155 -16.14 -16.70 15.23
N PHE A 156 -15.46 -15.69 14.66
CA PHE A 156 -15.35 -14.36 15.25
C PHE A 156 -16.59 -13.48 15.01
N ARG A 157 -17.47 -13.81 14.04
CA ARG A 157 -18.63 -12.98 13.70
C ARG A 157 -19.51 -12.63 14.92
N PRO A 158 -19.91 -13.58 15.79
CA PRO A 158 -20.76 -13.24 16.94
C PRO A 158 -20.08 -12.30 17.93
N ARG A 159 -18.76 -12.45 18.12
CA ARG A 159 -17.99 -11.57 19.00
C ARG A 159 -17.84 -10.17 18.42
N ILE A 160 -17.58 -10.07 17.11
CA ILE A 160 -17.53 -8.79 16.41
C ILE A 160 -18.89 -8.09 16.50
N GLN A 161 -19.98 -8.81 16.25
CA GLN A 161 -21.34 -8.26 16.37
C GLN A 161 -21.59 -7.71 17.79
N ALA A 162 -21.26 -8.48 18.83
CA ALA A 162 -21.43 -8.02 20.21
C ALA A 162 -20.61 -6.76 20.54
N ILE A 163 -19.39 -6.64 20.01
CA ILE A 163 -18.56 -5.43 20.18
C ILE A 163 -19.19 -4.24 19.44
N VAL A 164 -19.66 -4.45 18.22
CA VAL A 164 -20.33 -3.42 17.41
C VAL A 164 -21.61 -2.94 18.08
N ASP A 165 -22.48 -3.87 18.50
CA ASP A 165 -23.72 -3.56 19.21
C ASP A 165 -23.44 -2.75 20.49
N HIS A 166 -22.42 -3.15 21.26
CA HIS A 166 -22.02 -2.44 22.47
C HIS A 166 -21.67 -0.97 22.21
N PHE A 167 -20.84 -0.69 21.19
CA PHE A 167 -20.44 0.69 20.89
C PHE A 167 -21.59 1.51 20.29
N LEU A 168 -22.47 0.88 19.50
CA LEU A 168 -23.66 1.55 18.97
C LEU A 168 -24.66 1.89 20.07
N ASP A 169 -24.89 0.99 21.03
CA ASP A 169 -25.76 1.24 22.19
C ASP A 169 -25.20 2.40 23.05
N GLN A 170 -23.89 2.46 23.25
CA GLN A 170 -23.23 3.58 23.94
C GLN A 170 -23.40 4.90 23.20
N ALA A 171 -23.21 4.90 21.87
CA ALA A 171 -23.42 6.09 21.05
C ALA A 171 -24.88 6.57 21.09
N GLU A 172 -25.85 5.64 21.09
CA GLU A 172 -27.27 5.95 21.20
C GLU A 172 -27.63 6.54 22.58
N ALA A 173 -27.11 5.96 23.65
CA ALA A 173 -27.28 6.50 25.00
C ALA A 173 -26.67 7.91 25.14
N ALA A 174 -25.49 8.13 24.58
CA ALA A 174 -24.83 9.44 24.59
C ALA A 174 -25.64 10.49 23.81
N ALA A 175 -26.23 10.12 22.66
CA ALA A 175 -27.12 10.99 21.91
C ALA A 175 -28.39 11.32 22.70
N ALA A 176 -29.02 10.32 23.31
CA ALA A 176 -30.22 10.52 24.14
C ALA A 176 -29.95 11.47 25.32
N ALA A 177 -28.77 11.40 25.95
CA ALA A 177 -28.36 12.31 27.02
C ALA A 177 -28.24 13.78 26.56
N ARG A 178 -28.02 14.02 25.26
CA ARG A 178 -28.03 15.36 24.64
C ARG A 178 -29.42 15.79 24.15
N GLY A 179 -30.45 14.96 24.35
CA GLY A 179 -31.80 15.19 23.84
C GLY A 179 -31.93 14.92 22.33
N GLU A 180 -30.94 14.24 21.73
CA GLU A 180 -30.95 13.89 20.32
C GLU A 180 -31.64 12.55 20.10
N THR A 181 -32.49 12.47 19.08
CA THR A 181 -33.19 11.24 18.69
C THR A 181 -33.10 11.04 17.17
N ALA A 182 -33.38 9.83 16.70
CA ALA A 182 -33.44 9.57 15.26
C ALA A 182 -34.52 10.42 14.58
N PRO A 183 -34.27 10.96 13.38
CA PRO A 183 -33.05 10.80 12.57
C PRO A 183 -31.95 11.85 12.88
N ASN A 184 -32.21 12.81 13.76
CA ASN A 184 -31.36 13.99 14.00
C ASN A 184 -30.27 13.79 15.06
N ARG A 185 -29.90 12.53 15.35
CA ARG A 185 -28.82 12.19 16.27
C ARG A 185 -27.48 12.17 15.59
N THR A 186 -26.45 12.58 16.31
CA THR A 186 -25.08 12.64 15.80
C THR A 186 -24.13 11.78 16.63
N MET A 187 -23.09 11.28 16.01
CA MET A 187 -21.95 10.66 16.68
C MET A 187 -20.67 11.02 15.92
N ASP A 188 -19.58 11.17 16.65
CA ASP A 188 -18.25 11.14 16.05
C ASP A 188 -17.82 9.67 15.92
N LEU A 189 -17.80 9.15 14.69
CA LEU A 189 -17.45 7.75 14.41
C LEU A 189 -16.05 7.38 14.89
N VAL A 190 -15.11 8.33 14.97
CA VAL A 190 -13.75 8.03 15.39
C VAL A 190 -13.73 7.75 16.88
N SER A 191 -14.17 8.71 17.69
CA SER A 191 -14.10 8.61 19.16
C SER A 191 -15.18 7.72 19.77
N ALA A 192 -16.29 7.47 19.07
CA ALA A 192 -17.40 6.66 19.58
C ALA A 192 -17.40 5.21 19.08
N PHE A 193 -16.63 4.88 18.03
CA PHE A 193 -16.70 3.56 17.39
C PHE A 193 -15.35 3.03 16.91
N ALA A 194 -14.56 3.83 16.18
CA ALA A 194 -13.29 3.36 15.61
C ALA A 194 -12.14 3.29 16.63
N PHE A 195 -12.22 4.09 17.70
CA PHE A 195 -11.34 4.08 18.87
C PHE A 195 -12.20 4.31 20.12
N PRO A 196 -12.04 3.56 21.24
CA PRO A 196 -10.99 2.62 21.57
C PRO A 196 -11.48 1.16 21.50
N VAL A 197 -11.03 0.41 20.49
CA VAL A 197 -11.01 -1.07 20.56
C VAL A 197 -9.76 -1.55 21.28
#